data_AF-A0A7S8IJ40-F1
#
_entry.id   AF-A0A7S8IJ40-F1
#
_cell.length_a   1.000
_cell.length_b   1.000
_cell.length_c   1.000
_cell.angle_alpha   90.00
_cell.angle_beta   90.00
_cell.angle_gamma   90.00
#
_symmetry.space_group_name_H-M   'P 1'
#
loop_
_entity.id
_entity.type
_entity.pdbx_description
1 polymer ?
#
loop_
_entity_poly.entity_id
_entity_poly.type
_entity_poly.pdbx_seq_one_letter_code
_entity_poly.pdbx_strand_id
1 'polypeptide(L)' 'MIDVRNLREELKWTQHQLGAYCGVDRSTVSKWEAEPPTKGPALILLRQLEERGRALPDSEAAQ' A
#
# COMPACT_ATOMS: atom_id res chain seq x y z
N MET A 1 0.20 -3.95 -13.03
CA MET A 1 1.28 -3.48 -12.15
C MET A 1 0.61 -2.63 -11.10
N ILE A 2 0.98 -2.75 -9.82
CA ILE A 2 0.33 -1.98 -8.75
C ILE A 2 0.95 -0.58 -8.71
N ASP A 3 0.09 0.44 -8.70
CA ASP A 3 0.50 1.81 -8.40
C ASP A 3 0.53 2.00 -6.89
N VAL A 4 1.73 1.85 -6.31
CA VAL A 4 1.95 1.89 -4.86
C VAL A 4 1.66 3.28 -4.29
N ARG A 5 1.90 4.34 -5.07
CA ARG A 5 1.63 5.71 -4.64
C ARG A 5 0.13 5.96 -4.57
N ASN A 6 -0.59 5.61 -5.64
CA ASN A 6 -2.03 5.81 -5.68
C ASN A 6 -2.72 4.99 -4.58
N LEU A 7 -2.36 3.71 -4.43
CA LEU A 7 -2.90 2.85 -3.36
C LEU A 7 -2.71 3.46 -1.97
N ARG A 8 -1.53 4.01 -1.69
CA ARG A 8 -1.24 4.70 -0.43
C ARG A 8 -2.12 5.95 -0.24
N GLU A 9 -2.31 6.73 -1.30
CA GLU A 9 -3.08 7.98 -1.27
C GLU A 9 -4.58 7.73 -1.11
N GLU A 10 -5.13 6.70 -1.76
CA GLU A 10 -6.49 6.23 -1.56
C GLU A 10 -6.74 5.82 -0.11
N LEU A 11 -5.76 5.17 0.53
CA LEU A 11 -5.79 4.81 1.94
C LEU A 11 -5.47 5.98 2.89
N LYS A 12 -5.14 7.16 2.37
CA LYS A 12 -4.68 8.34 3.13
C LYS A 12 -3.48 8.04 4.05
N TRP A 13 -2.60 7.15 3.62
CA TRP A 13 -1.42 6.76 4.37
C TRP A 13 -0.18 7.57 3.97
N THR A 14 0.74 7.73 4.91
CA THR A 14 2.11 8.17 4.65
C THR A 14 2.97 7.00 4.21
N GLN A 15 4.12 7.27 3.58
CA GLN A 15 5.07 6.20 3.20
C GLN A 15 5.58 5.42 4.43
N HIS A 16 5.65 6.08 5.60
CA HIS A 16 6.02 5.41 6.85
C HIS A 16 4.94 4.44 7.32
N GLN A 17 3.66 4.82 7.23
CA GLN A 17 2.54 3.95 7.60
C GLN A 17 2.43 2.73 6.66
N LEU A 18 2.59 2.94 5.35
CA LEU A 18 2.63 1.83 4.40
C LEU A 18 3.82 0.90 4.67
N GLY A 19 4.99 1.46 4.98
CA GLY A 19 6.18 0.68 5.33
C GLY A 19 5.95 -0.16 6.59
N ALA A 20 5.44 0.47 7.65
CA ALA A 20 5.10 -0.20 8.90
C ALA A 20 4.08 -1.34 8.68
N TYR A 21 3.06 -1.14 7.86
CA TYR A 21 2.09 -2.17 7.50
C TYR A 21 2.73 -3.35 6.75
N CYS A 22 3.61 -3.05 5.79
CA CYS A 22 4.30 -4.07 4.99
C CYS A 22 5.53 -4.67 5.70
N GLY A 23 5.87 -4.22 6.90
CA GLY A 23 7.07 -4.66 7.63
C GLY A 23 8.39 -4.22 6.99
N VAL A 24 8.38 -3.13 6.22
CA VAL A 24 9.55 -2.57 5.53
C VAL A 24 9.79 -1.12 5.94
N ASP A 25 10.99 -0.61 5.67
CA ASP A 25 11.29 0.78 5.97
C ASP A 25 10.69 1.76 4.93
N ARG A 26 10.57 3.03 5.30
CA ARG A 26 10.02 4.10 4.44
C ARG A 26 10.79 4.29 3.13
N SER A 27 12.11 4.06 3.11
CA SER A 27 12.92 4.17 1.89
C SER A 27 12.64 3.03 0.91
N THR A 28 12.31 1.83 1.42
CA THR A 28 11.82 0.72 0.59
C THR A 28 10.49 1.06 -0.08
N VAL A 29 9.56 1.68 0.64
CA VAL A 29 8.31 2.19 0.05
C VAL A 29 8.59 3.24 -1.02
N SER A 30 9.50 4.19 -0.76
CA SER A 30 9.90 5.18 -1.77
C SER A 30 10.47 4.54 -3.04
N LYS A 31 11.19 3.41 -2.92
CA LYS A 31 11.66 2.64 -4.08
C LYS A 31 10.50 1.97 -4.80
N TRP A 32 9.55 1.37 -4.08
CA TRP A 32 8.38 0.74 -4.70
C TRP A 32 7.48 1.74 -5.44
N GLU A 33 7.37 2.98 -4.96
CA GLU A 33 6.64 4.03 -5.70
C GLU A 33 7.32 4.42 -7.01
N ALA A 34 8.65 4.30 -7.10
CA ALA A 34 9.41 4.60 -8.32
C ALA A 34 9.50 3.38 -9.25
N GLU A 35 9.69 2.20 -8.66
CA GLU A 35 9.82 0.91 -9.33
C GLU A 35 9.04 -0.16 -8.55
N PRO A 36 7.77 -0.39 -8.91
CA PRO A 36 6.92 -1.33 -8.21
C PRO A 36 7.46 -2.77 -8.30
N PRO A 37 7.40 -3.55 -7.20
CA PRO A 37 7.83 -4.93 -7.23
C PRO A 37 6.96 -5.75 -8.19
N THR A 38 7.60 -6.48 -9.09
CA THR A 38 6.92 -7.30 -10.11
C THR A 38 6.81 -8.78 -9.74
N LYS A 39 7.47 -9.19 -8.64
CA LYS A 39 7.49 -10.58 -8.15
C LYS A 39 7.80 -10.63 -6.65
N GLY A 40 7.56 -11.81 -6.06
CA GLY A 40 7.91 -12.10 -4.67
C GLY A 40 6.91 -11.58 -3.63
N PRO A 41 7.26 -11.65 -2.33
CA PRO A 41 6.34 -11.34 -1.23
C PRO A 41 5.80 -9.90 -1.25
N ALA A 42 6.62 -8.93 -1.68
CA ALA A 42 6.21 -7.53 -1.77
C ALA A 42 5.02 -7.33 -2.72
N LEU A 43 5.01 -8.01 -3.87
CA LEU A 43 3.87 -7.96 -4.79
C LEU A 43 2.61 -8.57 -4.16
N ILE A 44 2.75 -9.68 -3.42
CA ILE A 44 1.62 -10.35 -2.76
C ILE A 44 1.01 -9.43 -1.71
N LEU A 45 1.84 -8.81 -0.86
CA LEU A 45 1.39 -7.87 0.17
C LEU A 45 0.64 -6.67 -0.42
N LEU A 46 1.18 -6.10 -1.50
CA LEU A 46 0.55 -4.96 -2.18
C LEU A 46 -0.78 -5.35 -2.84
N ARG A 47 -0.88 -6.55 -3.43
CA ARG A 47 -2.15 -7.06 -3.99
C ARG A 47 -3.21 -7.24 -2.90
N GLN A 48 -2.83 -7.86 -1.79
CA GLN A 48 -3.74 -8.04 -0.66
C GLN A 48 -4.21 -6.70 -0.09
N LEU A 49 -3.33 -5.70 -0.04
CA LEU A 49 -3.68 -4.36 0.41
C LEU A 49 -4.65 -3.67 -0.57
N GLU A 50 -4.41 -3.77 -1.88
CA GLU A 50 -5.29 -3.23 -2.93
C GLU A 50 -6.69 -3.86 -2.89
N GLU A 51 -6.76 -5.19 -2.78
CA GLU A 51 -8.03 -5.93 -2.64
C GLU A 51 -8.81 -5.49 -1.40
N ARG A 52 -8.11 -5.26 -0.29
CA ARG A 52 -8.71 -4.86 0.99
C ARG A 52 -9.14 -3.39 1.00
N GLY A 53 -8.35 -2.50 0.41
CA GLY A 53 -8.70 -1.09 0.23
C GLY A 53 -9.93 -0.91 -0.65
N ARG A 54 -10.06 -1.74 -1.69
CA ARG A 54 -11.25 -1.77 -2.56
C ARG A 54 -12.50 -2.36 -1.89
N ALA A 55 -12.31 -3.18 -0.86
CA ALA A 55 -13.38 -3.81 -0.09
C ALA A 55 -13.89 -2.95 1.09
N LEU A 56 -13.36 -1.73 1.28
CA LEU A 56 -13.85 -0.76 2.27
C LEU A 56 -14.73 0.30 1.58
N PRO A 57 -16.05 0.08 1.41
CA PRO A 57 -16.96 1.16 1.05
C PRO A 57 -17.22 2.01 2.30
N ASP A 58 -16.59 3.20 2.39
CA ASP A 58 -16.97 4.41 3.17
C ASP A 58 -17.58 4.30 4.60
N SER A 59 -17.63 3.12 5.23
CA SER A 59 -18.53 2.83 6.35
C SER A 59 -17.89 2.94 7.74
N GLU A 60 -16.59 3.23 7.84
CA GLU A 60 -15.88 3.33 9.14
C GLU A 60 -15.18 4.68 9.33
N ALA A 61 -15.73 5.76 8.75
CA ALA A 61 -15.30 7.12 9.01
C ALA A 61 -16.16 7.87 10.06
N ALA A 62 -17.04 7.18 10.79
CA ALA A 62 -17.83 7.81 11.86
C ALA A 62 -18.19 6.82 12.98
N GLN A 63 -17.30 6.69 13.97
CA GLN A 63 -17.68 6.46 15.37
C GLN A 63 -16.80 7.32 16.27
#